data_AF-A0A8K0AFZ3-F1
#
_entry.id   AF-A0A8K0AFZ3-F1
#
_cell.length_a   1.000
_cell.length_b   1.000
_cell.length_c   1.000
_cell.angle_alpha   90.00
_cell.angle_beta   90.00
_cell.angle_gamma   90.00
#
_symmetry.space_group_name_H-M   'P 1'
#
loop_
_entity.id
_entity.type
_entity.pdbx_description
1 polymer ?
#
loop_
_entity_poly.entity_id
_entity_poly.type
_entity_poly.pdbx_seq_one_letter_code
_entity_poly.pdbx_strand_id
1 'polypeptide(L)'
;MKVVLLFVCVWLVLGWTDAATNVTAKEAAEILNHHNFLRRTTVPTPANMLPLVWNEDLADQAQEWALNCSIENGFPFNPNVSLTFGTSVGQNIWLSSMHKINFTNVVQSWYDEIDFYN
;
A
#
# COMPACT_ATOMS: atom_id res chain seq x y z
N MET A 1 4.43 3.41 9.79
CA MET A 1 4.41 2.94 8.38
C MET A 1 2.95 2.75 8.01
N LYS A 2 2.44 3.55 7.08
CA LYS A 2 1.07 3.55 6.58
C LYS A 2 1.16 3.13 5.11
N VAL A 3 0.25 2.29 4.67
CA VAL A 3 0.41 1.44 3.49
C VAL A 3 -0.48 1.98 2.39
N VAL A 4 0.10 2.20 1.22
CA VAL A 4 -0.58 2.61 -0.02
C VAL A 4 -0.30 1.52 -1.03
N LEU A 5 -1.32 1.03 -1.72
CA LEU A 5 -1.26 -0.12 -2.62
C LEU A 5 -1.35 0.34 -4.07
N LEU A 6 -0.62 -0.34 -4.96
CA LEU A 6 -0.48 0.08 -6.36
C LEU A 6 -1.33 -0.70 -7.36
N PHE A 7 -1.56 -0.02 -8.49
CA PHE A 7 -2.21 -0.54 -9.68
C PHE A 7 -1.33 -0.48 -10.95
N VAL A 8 -1.49 -1.49 -11.82
CA VAL A 8 -0.63 -1.86 -12.95
C VAL A 8 -0.90 -1.02 -14.22
N CYS A 9 0.11 -0.27 -14.69
CA CYS A 9 0.07 0.60 -15.88
C CYS A 9 0.33 -0.12 -17.24
N VAL A 10 -0.28 -1.28 -17.53
CA VAL A 10 -0.01 -1.97 -18.82
C VAL A 10 -1.27 -2.49 -19.53
N TRP A 11 -2.44 -1.86 -19.44
CA TRP A 11 -3.63 -2.48 -20.07
C TRP A 11 -4.61 -1.53 -20.79
N LEU A 12 -4.21 -0.32 -21.18
CA LEU A 12 -5.07 0.55 -22.00
C LEU A 12 -5.26 0.06 -23.47
N VAL A 13 -4.57 -1.00 -23.92
CA VAL A 13 -4.54 -1.39 -25.34
C VAL A 13 -5.39 -2.63 -25.67
N LEU A 14 -5.84 -3.41 -24.69
CA LEU A 14 -6.51 -4.71 -24.95
C LEU A 14 -7.97 -4.82 -24.48
N GLY A 15 -8.60 -3.71 -24.09
CA GLY A 15 -10.05 -3.69 -23.82
C GLY A 15 -10.50 -4.55 -22.64
N TRP A 16 -9.60 -4.86 -21.71
CA TRP A 16 -9.93 -5.52 -20.45
C TRP A 16 -10.17 -4.42 -19.40
N THR A 17 -11.40 -4.29 -18.90
CA THR A 17 -11.79 -3.23 -17.95
C THR A 17 -11.49 -3.55 -16.49
N ASP A 18 -10.78 -4.63 -16.20
CA ASP A 18 -10.54 -5.08 -14.83
C ASP A 18 -9.12 -4.72 -14.36
N ALA A 19 -8.71 -3.47 -14.57
CA ALA A 19 -7.80 -2.87 -13.60
C ALA A 19 -8.59 -2.86 -12.28
N ALA A 20 -8.22 -3.63 -11.25
CA ALA A 20 -8.91 -3.59 -9.97
C ALA A 20 -8.86 -2.17 -9.40
N THR A 21 -9.88 -1.39 -9.68
CA THR A 21 -9.96 0.02 -9.29
C THR A 21 -10.27 0.20 -7.81
N ASN A 22 -10.37 -0.90 -7.04
CA ASN A 22 -10.55 -0.85 -5.61
C ASN A 22 -10.08 -2.15 -4.94
N VAL A 23 -9.45 -2.01 -3.77
CA VAL A 23 -9.05 -3.13 -2.92
C VAL A 23 -10.29 -3.69 -2.23
N THR A 24 -10.52 -5.00 -2.33
CA THR A 24 -11.65 -5.64 -1.64
C THR A 24 -11.42 -5.69 -0.14
N ALA A 25 -12.49 -5.81 0.67
CA ALA A 25 -12.37 -5.95 2.12
C ALA A 25 -11.51 -7.15 2.55
N LYS A 26 -11.53 -8.24 1.77
CA LYS A 26 -10.67 -9.40 2.01
C LYS A 26 -9.20 -9.04 1.78
N GLU A 27 -8.88 -8.39 0.67
CA GLU A 27 -7.52 -7.98 0.36
C GLU A 27 -7.03 -6.96 1.40
N ALA A 28 -7.84 -5.96 1.77
CA ALA A 28 -7.52 -4.99 2.82
C ALA A 28 -7.15 -5.68 4.14
N ALA A 29 -7.89 -6.73 4.51
CA ALA A 29 -7.57 -7.55 5.68
C ALA A 29 -6.25 -8.33 5.51
N GLU A 30 -5.99 -8.93 4.34
CA GLU A 30 -4.72 -9.61 4.04
C GLU A 30 -3.53 -8.67 4.18
N ILE A 31 -3.64 -7.46 3.60
CA ILE A 31 -2.63 -6.41 3.69
C ILE A 31 -2.37 -6.03 5.14
N LEU A 32 -3.43 -5.68 5.88
CA LEU A 32 -3.32 -5.23 7.27
C LEU A 32 -2.71 -6.31 8.17
N ASN A 33 -3.17 -7.55 8.01
CA ASN A 33 -2.70 -8.68 8.81
C ASN A 33 -1.24 -8.99 8.54
N HIS A 34 -0.79 -8.97 7.28
CA HIS A 34 0.62 -9.25 6.97
C HIS A 34 1.54 -8.15 7.47
N HIS A 35 1.14 -6.89 7.36
CA HIS A 35 1.89 -5.79 7.97
C HIS A 35 2.03 -5.95 9.48
N ASN A 36 0.93 -6.24 10.17
CA ASN A 36 0.95 -6.40 11.63
C ASN A 36 1.73 -7.64 12.08
N PHE A 37 1.69 -8.72 11.29
CA PHE A 37 2.54 -9.89 11.49
C PHE A 37 4.02 -9.50 11.46
N LEU A 38 4.48 -8.89 10.37
CA LEU A 38 5.88 -8.48 10.19
C LEU A 38 6.34 -7.48 11.25
N ARG A 39 5.50 -6.49 11.59
CA ARG A 39 5.77 -5.51 12.67
C ARG A 39 5.99 -6.18 14.02
N ARG A 40 5.30 -7.29 14.29
CA ARG A 40 5.44 -8.04 15.55
C ARG A 40 6.66 -8.96 15.55
N THR A 41 7.03 -9.52 14.39
CA THR A 41 8.07 -10.54 14.29
C THR A 41 9.43 -10.01 13.82
N THR A 42 9.54 -8.72 13.55
CA THR A 42 10.80 -8.10 13.12
C THR A 42 11.90 -8.19 14.20
N VAL A 43 13.15 -8.23 13.75
CA VAL A 43 14.35 -8.39 14.60
C VAL A 43 15.31 -7.22 14.33
N PRO A 44 15.79 -6.52 15.37
CA PRO A 44 15.50 -6.74 16.80
C PRO A 44 14.05 -6.43 17.17
N THR A 45 13.55 -7.09 18.22
CA THR A 45 12.16 -6.88 18.67
C THR A 45 11.94 -5.42 19.07
N PRO A 46 10.93 -4.75 18.51
CA PRO A 46 10.74 -3.33 18.76
C PRO A 46 10.11 -3.08 20.12
N ALA A 47 10.62 -2.08 20.85
CA ALA A 47 10.16 -1.76 22.21
C ALA A 47 8.73 -1.14 22.25
N ASN A 48 8.29 -0.48 21.18
CA ASN A 48 7.06 0.32 21.15
C ASN A 48 6.34 0.31 19.80
N MET A 49 6.43 -0.79 19.04
CA MET A 49 5.80 -0.85 17.72
C MET A 49 4.27 -1.02 17.83
N LEU A 50 3.54 0.02 17.41
CA LEU A 50 2.07 0.02 17.45
C LEU A 50 1.46 -0.87 16.34
N PRO A 51 0.35 -1.57 16.58
CA PRO A 51 -0.40 -2.22 15.51
C PRO A 51 -0.98 -1.16 14.56
N LEU A 52 -1.00 -1.48 13.28
CA LEU A 52 -1.71 -0.72 12.27
C LEU A 52 -3.21 -1.05 12.32
N VAL A 53 -4.00 -0.09 11.88
CA VAL A 53 -5.42 -0.22 11.58
C VAL A 53 -5.66 0.23 10.14
N TRP A 54 -6.68 -0.33 9.50
CA TRP A 54 -7.11 0.14 8.18
C TRP A 54 -7.76 1.52 8.29
N ASN A 55 -7.56 2.36 7.30
CA ASN A 55 -8.15 3.70 7.22
C ASN A 55 -8.65 3.93 5.79
N GLU A 56 -9.95 4.12 5.64
CA GLU A 56 -10.58 4.24 4.31
C GLU A 56 -10.17 5.52 3.58
N ASP A 57 -10.01 6.64 4.27
CA ASP A 57 -9.58 7.90 3.63
C ASP A 57 -8.18 7.78 3.00
N LEU A 58 -7.27 7.03 3.64
CA LEU A 58 -5.95 6.72 3.09
C LEU A 58 -6.02 5.72 1.93
N ALA A 59 -6.94 4.75 1.98
CA ALA A 59 -7.16 3.81 0.88
C ALA A 59 -7.72 4.52 -0.37
N ASP A 60 -8.67 5.43 -0.19
CA ASP A 60 -9.21 6.25 -1.28
C ASP A 60 -8.14 7.17 -1.88
N GLN A 61 -7.33 7.82 -1.03
CA GLN A 61 -6.21 8.65 -1.49
C GLN A 61 -5.16 7.83 -2.26
N ALA A 62 -4.85 6.62 -1.78
CA ALA A 62 -3.97 5.68 -2.46
C ALA A 62 -4.51 5.27 -3.84
N GLN A 63 -5.80 4.96 -3.91
CA GLN A 63 -6.46 4.59 -5.14
C GLN A 63 -6.45 5.73 -6.16
N GLU A 64 -6.74 6.95 -5.72
CA GLU A 64 -6.68 8.15 -6.57
C GLU A 64 -5.26 8.38 -7.13
N TRP A 65 -4.22 8.19 -6.32
CA TRP A 65 -2.84 8.29 -6.79
C TRP A 65 -2.50 7.19 -7.81
N ALA A 66 -2.90 5.95 -7.53
CA ALA A 66 -2.61 4.81 -8.38
C ALA A 66 -3.24 4.94 -9.79
N LEU A 67 -4.40 5.62 -9.90
CA LEU A 67 -5.05 5.91 -11.19
C LEU A 67 -4.23 6.84 -12.10
N ASN A 68 -3.31 7.63 -11.54
CA ASN A 68 -2.39 8.44 -12.34
C ASN A 68 -1.30 7.61 -13.03
N CYS A 69 -1.17 6.32 -12.69
CA CYS A 69 -0.18 5.43 -13.29
C CYS A 69 1.27 5.93 -13.17
N SER A 70 1.56 6.71 -12.12
CA SER A 70 2.88 7.23 -11.82
C SER A 70 3.66 6.25 -10.95
N ILE A 71 4.95 6.10 -11.22
CA ILE A 71 5.89 5.37 -10.34
C ILE A 71 6.56 6.30 -9.31
N GLU A 72 6.34 7.60 -9.44
CA GLU A 72 6.82 8.59 -8.47
C GLU A 72 5.91 8.64 -7.25
N ASN A 73 6.45 9.15 -6.14
CA ASN A 73 5.62 9.41 -4.97
C ASN A 73 4.68 10.59 -5.20
N GLY A 74 3.46 10.51 -4.64
CA GLY A 74 2.51 11.61 -4.66
C GLY A 74 1.33 11.43 -3.72
N PHE A 75 0.74 12.57 -3.35
CA PHE A 75 -0.29 12.67 -2.33
C PHE A 75 -1.43 13.53 -2.88
N PRO A 76 -2.43 12.93 -3.57
CA PRO A 76 -3.59 13.69 -4.01
C PRO A 76 -4.29 14.31 -2.80
N PHE A 77 -4.85 15.50 -2.99
CA PHE A 77 -5.44 16.23 -1.87
C PHE A 77 -6.69 15.50 -1.37
N ASN A 78 -6.65 15.06 -0.11
CA ASN A 78 -7.82 14.56 0.60
C ASN A 78 -7.99 15.38 1.89
N PRO A 79 -9.12 16.08 2.08
CA PRO A 79 -9.33 16.95 3.23
C PRO A 79 -9.38 16.19 4.56
N ASN A 80 -9.97 14.99 4.60
CA ASN A 80 -10.03 14.16 5.81
C ASN A 80 -8.63 13.68 6.21
N VAL A 81 -7.84 13.23 5.24
CA VAL A 81 -6.45 12.83 5.47
C VAL A 81 -5.63 14.03 5.96
N SER A 82 -5.77 15.19 5.31
CA SER A 82 -5.03 16.40 5.67
C SER A 82 -5.39 16.90 7.07
N LEU A 83 -6.67 16.88 7.45
CA LEU A 83 -7.11 17.26 8.79
C LEU A 83 -6.65 16.26 9.86
N THR A 84 -6.67 14.97 9.56
CA THR A 84 -6.36 13.90 10.53
C THR A 84 -4.85 13.69 10.70
N PHE A 85 -4.09 13.79 9.62
CA PHE A 85 -2.67 13.43 9.59
C PHE A 85 -1.73 14.56 9.15
N GLY A 86 -2.25 15.71 8.73
CA GLY A 86 -1.45 16.82 8.21
C GLY A 86 -0.63 16.39 7.00
N THR A 87 0.66 16.73 7.01
CA THR A 87 1.65 16.32 6.01
C THR A 87 2.38 15.01 6.36
N SER A 88 1.97 14.32 7.44
CA SER A 88 2.70 13.16 8.01
C SER A 88 2.18 11.81 7.50
N VAL A 89 1.96 11.69 6.20
CA VAL A 89 1.57 10.45 5.54
C VAL A 89 2.75 9.97 4.69
N GLY A 90 3.12 8.71 4.85
CA GLY A 90 4.14 8.05 4.01
C GLY A 90 3.47 7.24 2.90
N GLN A 91 4.27 6.85 1.90
CA GLN A 91 3.81 6.06 0.76
C GLN A 91 4.85 5.01 0.42
N ASN A 92 4.38 3.80 0.11
CA ASN A 92 5.18 2.75 -0.51
C ASN A 92 4.57 2.44 -1.88
N ILE A 93 5.43 2.08 -2.84
CA ILE A 93 5.05 1.83 -4.23
C ILE A 93 5.57 0.45 -4.66
N TRP A 94 4.74 -0.36 -5.32
CA TRP A 94 5.12 -1.63 -5.94
C TRP A 94 4.49 -1.77 -7.33
N LEU A 95 5.25 -2.21 -8.33
CA LEU A 95 4.78 -2.36 -9.71
C LEU A 95 4.95 -3.80 -10.18
N SER A 96 3.99 -4.29 -10.97
CA SER A 96 4.09 -5.59 -11.64
C SER A 96 3.37 -5.59 -12.97
N SER A 97 3.76 -6.50 -13.85
CA SER A 97 3.08 -6.79 -15.11
C SER A 97 1.99 -7.87 -14.97
N MET A 98 1.84 -8.46 -13.78
CA MET A 98 0.87 -9.53 -13.53
C MET A 98 -0.57 -9.00 -13.40
N HIS A 99 -1.54 -9.77 -13.91
CA HIS A 99 -2.97 -9.43 -13.83
C HIS A 99 -3.58 -9.69 -12.44
N LYS A 100 -3.03 -10.64 -11.67
CA LYS A 100 -3.46 -10.92 -10.30
C LYS A 100 -2.37 -10.51 -9.33
N ILE A 101 -2.75 -9.70 -8.35
CA ILE A 101 -1.83 -9.20 -7.31
C ILE A 101 -1.96 -10.12 -6.10
N ASN A 102 -0.82 -10.58 -5.58
CA ASN A 102 -0.75 -11.22 -4.27
C ASN A 102 -0.24 -10.18 -3.28
N PHE A 103 -1.15 -9.59 -2.51
CA PHE A 103 -0.81 -8.51 -1.60
C PHE A 103 0.15 -8.92 -0.48
N THR A 104 0.07 -10.16 0.01
CA THR A 104 1.04 -10.68 0.98
C THR A 104 2.46 -10.62 0.43
N ASN A 105 2.67 -11.01 -0.84
CA ASN A 105 3.98 -10.94 -1.48
C ASN A 105 4.44 -9.49 -1.71
N VAL A 106 3.53 -8.58 -2.06
CA VAL A 106 3.85 -7.15 -2.20
C VAL A 106 4.37 -6.59 -0.88
N VAL A 107 3.65 -6.83 0.20
CA VAL A 107 4.04 -6.36 1.54
C VAL A 107 5.33 -7.01 2.02
N GLN A 108 5.51 -8.30 1.74
CA GLN A 108 6.77 -8.99 2.03
C GLN A 108 7.94 -8.36 1.28
N SER A 109 7.77 -8.02 0.01
CA SER A 109 8.86 -7.43 -0.79
C SER A 109 9.37 -6.10 -0.23
N TRP A 110 8.49 -5.25 0.30
CA TRP A 110 8.92 -4.02 0.99
C TRP A 110 9.61 -4.30 2.32
N TYR A 111 9.21 -5.37 3.02
CA TYR A 111 9.86 -5.76 4.27
C TYR A 111 11.24 -6.37 4.04
N ASP A 112 11.41 -7.15 2.98
CA ASP A 112 12.68 -7.81 2.64
C ASP A 112 13.80 -6.81 2.32
N GLU A 113 13.49 -5.53 2.11
CA GLU A 113 14.47 -4.44 2.08
C GLU A 113 15.30 -4.33 3.38
N ILE A 114 14.82 -4.93 4.48
CA ILE A 114 15.55 -5.02 5.76
C ILE A 114 16.91 -5.70 5.61
N ASP A 115 17.09 -6.60 4.64
CA ASP A 115 18.37 -7.28 4.38
C ASP A 115 19.46 -6.30 3.91
N PHE A 116 19.07 -5.10 3.50
CA PHE A 116 19.96 -4.01 3.07
C PHE A 116 20.03 -2.85 4.08
N TYR A 117 19.44 -3.02 5.26
CA TYR A 117 19.40 -2.02 6.34
C TYR A 117 20.25 -2.49 7.53
N ASN A 118 21.18 -1.62 8.00
CA ASN A 118 22.03 -1.88 9.17
C ASN A 118 21.48 -1.22 10.43
#